data_AF-A0AAE6TWG0-F1
#
_entry.id   AF-A0AAE6TWG0-F1
#
_cell.length_a   1.000
_cell.length_b   1.000
_cell.length_c   1.000
_cell.angle_alpha   90.00
_cell.angle_beta   90.00
_cell.angle_gamma   90.00
#
_symmetry.space_group_name_H-M   'P 1'
#
loop_
_entity.id
_entity.type
_entity.pdbx_description
1 polymer ?
#
loop_
_entity_poly.entity_id
_entity_poly.type
_entity_poly.pdbx_seq_one_letter_code
_entity_poly.pdbx_strand_id
1 'polypeptide(L)'
;MQNFRSNDPDILLDELGGDPPPARSGGTIHESELAALLGITRQAVAEKVRSGILKRVSRATFAYPDAVRDYCAHLREHAGRAGRPSAAGGDEYKVERTRLAREQADATALKNAQLRGELVPVADTLREWQAILRDIRAAMLAVPSQFASTQPHLTVHDIAALTDEIKRALEGLADGNA
;
A
#
# COMPACT_ATOMS: atom_id res chain seq x y z
N MET A 1 -23.56 -8.59 74.63
CA MET A 1 -24.84 -9.15 74.13
C MET A 1 -25.53 -8.03 73.34
N GLN A 2 -25.45 -8.06 72.00
CA GLN A 2 -26.50 -8.57 71.08
C GLN A 2 -27.78 -7.72 71.14
N ASN A 3 -28.50 -7.31 70.07
CA ASN A 3 -28.45 -7.40 68.60
C ASN A 3 -29.64 -6.49 68.14
N PHE A 4 -29.52 -5.57 67.18
CA PHE A 4 -29.69 -5.73 65.72
C PHE A 4 -31.09 -5.30 65.17
N ARG A 5 -31.05 -4.37 64.21
CA ARG A 5 -32.01 -4.03 63.12
C ARG A 5 -33.28 -3.21 63.39
N SER A 6 -33.22 -1.94 62.98
CA SER A 6 -34.08 -1.47 61.87
C SER A 6 -33.23 -0.63 60.91
N ASN A 7 -33.25 -0.99 59.64
CA ASN A 7 -32.50 -0.36 58.54
C ASN A 7 -33.55 0.30 57.65
N ASP A 8 -33.88 1.56 57.91
CA ASP A 8 -34.64 2.39 56.98
C ASP A 8 -33.64 3.08 56.04
N PRO A 9 -33.62 2.74 54.74
CA PRO A 9 -32.65 3.27 53.79
C PRO A 9 -33.05 4.64 53.20
N ASP A 10 -34.16 5.24 53.64
CA ASP A 10 -34.79 6.38 52.96
C ASP A 10 -34.38 7.77 53.47
N ILE A 11 -33.42 7.87 54.40
CA ILE A 11 -33.01 9.16 55.02
C ILE A 11 -31.65 9.68 54.48
N LEU A 12 -31.17 9.18 53.35
CA LEU A 12 -29.82 9.50 52.84
C LEU A 12 -29.77 9.85 51.34
N LEU A 13 -30.79 10.56 50.83
CA LEU A 13 -30.82 11.08 49.45
C LEU A 13 -31.24 12.56 49.33
N ASP A 14 -31.07 13.37 50.38
CA ASP A 14 -31.51 14.79 50.37
C ASP A 14 -30.36 15.83 50.23
N GLU A 15 -29.10 15.41 50.01
CA GLU A 15 -27.95 16.34 49.88
C GLU A 15 -27.00 16.07 48.70
N LEU A 16 -27.55 15.85 47.51
CA LEU A 16 -26.80 16.10 46.27
C LEU A 16 -27.71 16.86 45.32
N GLY A 17 -27.43 18.15 45.15
CA GLY A 17 -28.04 19.03 44.15
C GLY A 17 -27.73 18.61 42.72
N GLY A 18 -28.10 17.40 42.34
CA GLY A 18 -28.33 17.01 40.96
C GLY A 18 -29.70 17.50 40.59
N ASP A 19 -29.74 18.53 39.74
CA ASP A 19 -30.96 18.94 39.04
C ASP A 19 -31.73 17.68 38.63
N PRO A 20 -33.02 17.51 39.03
CA PRO A 20 -33.78 16.34 38.63
C PRO A 20 -33.64 16.19 37.10
N PRO A 21 -33.36 14.97 36.57
CA PRO A 21 -33.23 14.80 35.12
C PRO A 21 -34.45 15.43 34.48
N PRO A 22 -34.27 16.38 33.53
CA PRO A 22 -35.36 17.24 33.08
C PRO A 22 -36.52 16.34 32.68
N ALA A 23 -37.70 16.63 33.27
CA ALA A 23 -38.92 15.90 32.98
C ALA A 23 -39.03 15.71 31.46
N ARG A 24 -39.01 14.45 31.01
CA ARG A 24 -38.92 14.10 29.59
C ARG A 24 -40.15 14.67 28.89
N SER A 25 -40.00 15.85 28.28
CA SER A 25 -41.02 16.44 27.43
C SER A 25 -41.19 15.51 26.22
N GLY A 26 -42.15 14.60 26.35
CA GLY A 26 -42.45 13.52 25.43
C GLY A 26 -43.08 14.04 24.15
N GLY A 27 -42.26 14.65 23.29
CA GLY A 27 -42.61 14.88 21.90
C GLY A 27 -42.46 13.59 21.12
N THR A 28 -43.50 13.20 20.39
CA THR A 28 -43.34 12.21 19.32
C THR A 28 -43.12 12.95 18.00
N ILE A 29 -42.27 12.40 17.14
CA ILE A 29 -41.93 12.98 15.83
C ILE A 29 -42.21 11.96 14.74
N HIS A 30 -42.77 12.42 13.63
CA HIS A 30 -43.02 11.57 12.47
C HIS A 30 -41.71 11.29 11.70
N GLU A 31 -41.59 10.11 11.09
CA GLU A 31 -40.39 9.63 10.37
C GLU A 31 -39.84 10.63 9.35
N SER A 32 -40.73 11.36 8.67
CA SER A 32 -40.37 12.38 7.69
C SER A 32 -39.68 13.59 8.30
N GLU A 33 -40.15 14.00 9.47
CA GLU A 33 -39.66 15.16 10.20
C GLU A 33 -38.37 14.80 10.93
N LEU A 34 -38.27 13.57 11.45
CA LEU A 34 -37.02 13.02 11.98
C LEU A 34 -35.94 12.92 10.89
N ALA A 35 -36.29 12.45 9.69
CA ALA A 35 -35.37 12.39 8.56
C ALA A 35 -34.84 13.78 8.18
N ALA A 36 -35.73 14.77 8.11
CA ALA A 36 -35.37 16.16 7.82
C ALA A 36 -34.46 16.75 8.91
N LEU A 37 -34.80 16.53 10.19
CA LEU A 37 -34.03 17.00 11.34
C LEU A 37 -32.61 16.42 11.37
N LEU A 38 -32.47 15.13 11.09
CA LEU A 38 -31.19 14.43 11.08
C LEU A 38 -30.39 14.64 9.78
N GLY A 39 -30.97 15.31 8.78
CA GLY A 39 -30.33 15.53 7.47
C GLY A 39 -30.11 14.24 6.66
N ILE A 40 -30.94 13.21 6.87
CA ILE A 40 -30.83 11.90 6.18
C ILE A 40 -32.11 11.54 5.44
N THR A 41 -32.03 10.58 4.52
CA THR A 41 -33.22 10.12 3.78
C THR A 41 -34.14 9.26 4.66
N ARG A 42 -35.43 9.21 4.33
CA ARG A 42 -36.39 8.30 5.03
C ARG A 42 -35.97 6.83 4.92
N GLN A 43 -35.35 6.44 3.80
CA GLN A 43 -34.78 5.11 3.63
C GLN A 43 -33.66 4.84 4.62
N ALA A 44 -32.79 5.82 4.88
CA ALA A 44 -31.74 5.70 5.88
C ALA A 44 -32.31 5.57 7.30
N VAL A 45 -33.39 6.29 7.63
CA VAL A 45 -34.11 6.11 8.90
C VAL A 45 -34.68 4.69 9.02
N ALA A 46 -35.33 4.18 7.96
CA ALA A 46 -35.87 2.83 7.95
C ALA A 46 -34.80 1.74 8.12
N GLU A 47 -33.64 1.93 7.48
CA GLU A 47 -32.48 1.06 7.64
C GLU A 47 -31.95 1.10 9.08
N LYS A 48 -31.87 2.28 9.69
CA LYS A 48 -31.42 2.43 11.08
C LYS A 48 -32.38 1.81 12.09
N VAL A 49 -33.67 1.71 11.76
CA VAL A 49 -34.60 0.91 12.57
C VAL A 49 -34.37 -0.59 12.36
N ARG A 50 -34.17 -1.04 11.10
CA ARG A 50 -33.92 -2.45 10.79
C ARG A 50 -32.67 -2.97 11.49
N SER A 51 -31.63 -2.13 11.57
CA SER A 51 -30.39 -2.43 12.30
C SER A 51 -30.51 -2.25 13.82
N GLY A 52 -31.70 -1.98 14.35
CA GLY A 52 -31.96 -1.85 15.79
C GLY A 52 -31.43 -0.58 16.45
N ILE A 53 -30.96 0.40 15.69
CA ILE A 53 -30.39 1.65 16.21
C ILE A 53 -31.49 2.62 16.63
N LEU A 54 -32.54 2.76 15.83
CA LEU A 54 -33.69 3.62 16.16
C LEU A 54 -34.88 2.77 16.61
N LYS A 55 -35.53 3.18 17.71
CA LYS A 55 -36.71 2.51 18.26
C LYS A 55 -37.99 3.23 17.84
N ARG A 56 -38.90 2.51 17.18
CA ARG A 56 -40.23 3.04 16.83
C ARG A 56 -41.17 2.93 18.04
N VAL A 57 -41.92 4.00 18.31
CA VAL A 57 -42.95 4.03 19.36
C VAL A 57 -44.30 3.60 18.79
N SER A 58 -44.61 4.06 17.58
CA SER A 58 -45.79 3.63 16.82
C SER A 58 -45.50 3.74 15.31
N ARG A 59 -46.50 3.49 14.46
CA ARG A 59 -46.32 3.52 12.99
C ARG A 59 -45.73 4.86 12.57
N ALA A 60 -44.57 4.81 11.92
CA ALA A 60 -43.81 5.96 11.43
C ALA A 60 -43.55 7.06 12.48
N THR A 61 -43.55 6.71 13.77
CA THR A 61 -43.47 7.69 14.86
C THR A 61 -42.41 7.28 15.88
N PHE A 62 -41.62 8.26 16.33
CA PHE A 62 -40.46 8.07 17.20
C PHE A 62 -40.55 8.97 18.42
N ALA A 63 -39.97 8.54 19.54
CA ALA A 63 -39.74 9.42 20.68
C ALA A 63 -38.61 10.39 20.31
N TYR A 64 -38.94 11.68 20.18
CA TYR A 64 -38.04 12.73 19.70
C TYR A 64 -36.67 12.74 20.42
N PRO A 65 -36.60 12.83 21.76
CA PRO A 65 -35.31 12.92 22.44
C PRO A 65 -34.52 11.62 22.38
N ASP A 66 -35.20 10.47 22.37
CA ASP A 66 -34.54 9.16 22.37
C ASP A 66 -33.94 8.84 20.98
N ALA A 67 -34.69 9.11 19.90
CA ALA A 67 -34.23 8.86 18.54
C ALA A 67 -32.99 9.69 18.16
N VAL A 68 -32.93 10.96 18.56
CA VAL A 68 -31.77 11.82 18.32
C VAL A 68 -30.55 11.33 19.11
N ARG A 69 -30.74 10.96 20.39
CA ARG A 69 -29.65 10.43 21.21
C ARG A 69 -29.09 9.12 20.66
N ASP A 70 -29.96 8.20 20.26
CA ASP A 70 -29.58 6.90 19.73
C ASP A 70 -28.80 7.07 18.40
N TYR A 71 -29.23 7.99 17.54
CA TYR A 71 -28.51 8.34 16.32
C TYR A 71 -27.14 8.97 16.60
N CYS A 72 -27.06 9.94 17.51
CA CYS A 72 -25.80 10.57 17.91
C CYS A 72 -24.84 9.61 18.62
N ALA A 73 -25.36 8.62 19.37
CA ALA A 73 -24.56 7.54 19.94
C ALA A 73 -23.96 6.66 18.84
N HIS A 74 -24.76 6.26 17.86
CA HIS A 74 -24.29 5.50 16.71
C HIS A 74 -23.23 6.26 15.90
N LEU A 75 -23.40 7.57 15.66
CA LEU A 75 -22.39 8.37 14.96
C LEU A 75 -21.06 8.44 15.73
N ARG A 76 -21.12 8.60 17.06
CA ARG A 76 -19.92 8.61 17.91
C ARG A 76 -19.23 7.26 17.93
N GLU A 77 -19.98 6.17 17.96
CA GLU A 77 -19.42 4.81 17.88
C GLU A 77 -18.77 4.57 16.51
N HIS A 78 -19.45 4.93 15.43
CA HIS A 78 -18.96 4.76 14.06
C HIS A 78 -17.70 5.61 13.81
N ALA A 79 -17.69 6.86 14.27
CA ALA A 79 -16.51 7.73 14.24
C ALA A 79 -15.39 7.21 15.16
N GLY A 80 -15.73 6.62 16.31
CA GLY A 80 -14.77 5.97 17.21
C GLY A 80 -14.07 4.76 16.58
N ARG A 81 -14.79 3.98 15.76
CA ARG A 81 -14.20 2.86 14.99
C ARG A 81 -13.39 3.32 13.78
N ALA A 82 -13.79 4.42 13.14
CA ALA A 82 -13.10 4.97 11.96
C ALA A 82 -11.88 5.85 12.31
N GLY A 83 -11.90 6.53 13.46
CA GLY A 83 -10.91 7.51 13.89
C GLY A 83 -9.93 7.05 14.98
N ARG A 84 -10.15 5.89 15.61
CA ARG A 84 -9.14 5.29 16.51
C ARG A 84 -8.23 4.38 15.69
N PRO A 85 -6.90 4.59 15.67
CA PRO A 85 -5.98 3.54 15.25
C PRO A 85 -6.30 2.34 16.12
N SER A 86 -6.74 1.24 15.50
CA SER A 86 -6.95 -0.01 16.24
C SER A 86 -5.61 -0.38 16.86
N ALA A 87 -5.53 -0.28 18.18
CA ALA A 87 -4.30 -0.39 18.96
C ALA A 87 -3.66 -1.79 18.96
N ALA A 88 -4.05 -2.70 18.05
CA ALA A 88 -3.50 -4.05 17.99
C ALA A 88 -3.59 -4.72 16.59
N GLY A 89 -3.74 -3.99 15.48
CA GLY A 89 -3.63 -4.64 14.16
C GLY A 89 -4.12 -3.87 12.94
N GLY A 90 -4.90 -2.80 13.12
CA GLY A 90 -5.34 -1.97 11.99
C GLY A 90 -4.23 -1.10 11.40
N ASP A 91 -3.28 -0.68 12.23
CA ASP A 91 -2.13 0.13 11.80
C ASP A 91 -1.07 -0.75 11.13
N GLU A 92 -0.72 -1.89 11.74
CA GLU A 92 0.17 -2.89 11.14
C GLU A 92 -0.34 -3.38 9.77
N TYR A 93 -1.64 -3.66 9.65
CA TYR A 93 -2.24 -4.03 8.36
C TYR A 93 -2.12 -2.92 7.31
N LYS A 94 -2.35 -1.65 7.68
CA LYS A 94 -2.17 -0.50 6.77
C LYS A 94 -0.70 -0.31 6.38
N VAL A 95 0.22 -0.47 7.33
CA VAL A 95 1.66 -0.41 7.10
C VAL A 95 2.10 -1.51 6.13
N GLU A 96 1.70 -2.77 6.37
CA GLU A 96 2.02 -3.90 5.49
C GLU A 96 1.40 -3.74 4.09
N ARG A 97 0.16 -3.25 3.99
CA ARG A 97 -0.46 -2.93 2.69
C ARG A 97 0.27 -1.81 1.97
N THR A 98 0.73 -0.80 2.68
CA THR A 98 1.50 0.30 2.10
C THR A 98 2.84 -0.20 1.58
N ARG A 99 3.51 -1.10 2.33
CA ARG A 99 4.73 -1.76 1.87
C ARG A 99 4.49 -2.58 0.61
N LEU A 100 3.45 -3.42 0.61
CA LEU A 100 3.08 -4.22 -0.56
C LEU A 100 2.75 -3.33 -1.78
N ALA A 101 2.05 -2.22 -1.59
CA ALA A 101 1.72 -1.29 -2.67
C ALA A 101 2.96 -0.62 -3.26
N ARG A 102 3.98 -0.32 -2.44
CA ARG A 102 5.28 0.19 -2.91
C ARG A 102 6.01 -0.84 -3.76
N GLU A 103 6.15 -2.07 -3.26
CA GLU A 103 6.78 -3.16 -4.02
C GLU A 103 6.06 -3.44 -5.35
N GLN A 104 4.72 -3.35 -5.37
CA GLN A 104 3.94 -3.48 -6.61
C GLN A 104 4.15 -2.30 -7.58
N ALA A 105 4.26 -1.08 -7.05
CA ALA A 105 4.56 0.09 -7.87
C ALA A 105 5.97 -0.02 -8.49
N ASP A 106 6.96 -0.45 -7.72
CA ASP A 106 8.34 -0.63 -8.19
C ASP A 106 8.42 -1.75 -9.25
N ALA A 107 7.74 -2.87 -9.03
CA ALA A 107 7.64 -3.94 -10.02
C ALA A 107 6.97 -3.46 -11.32
N THR A 108 5.97 -2.59 -11.23
CA THR A 108 5.31 -2.00 -12.39
C THR A 108 6.23 -0.99 -13.10
N ALA A 109 6.99 -0.20 -12.35
CA ALA A 109 7.97 0.73 -12.90
C ALA A 109 9.07 -0.01 -13.67
N LEU A 110 9.62 -1.10 -13.13
CA LEU A 110 10.61 -1.94 -13.80
C LEU A 110 10.06 -2.57 -15.09
N LYS A 111 8.83 -3.07 -15.07
CA LYS A 111 8.16 -3.58 -16.28
C LYS A 111 7.98 -2.49 -17.34
N ASN A 112 7.57 -1.29 -16.92
CA ASN A 112 7.42 -0.16 -17.83
C ASN A 112 8.77 0.26 -18.43
N ALA A 113 9.84 0.31 -17.64
CA ALA A 113 11.19 0.61 -18.11
C ALA A 113 11.68 -0.44 -19.13
N GLN A 114 11.42 -1.73 -18.87
CA GLN A 114 11.72 -2.79 -19.84
C GLN A 114 10.93 -2.63 -21.14
N LEU A 115 9.62 -2.36 -21.07
CA LEU A 115 8.77 -2.16 -22.25
C LEU A 115 9.16 -0.94 -23.09
N ARG A 116 9.71 0.10 -22.46
CA ARG A 116 10.25 1.28 -23.14
C ARG A 116 11.65 1.05 -23.74
N GLY A 117 12.28 -0.08 -23.44
CA GLY A 117 13.65 -0.37 -23.86
C GLY A 117 14.71 0.39 -23.06
N GLU A 118 14.38 0.89 -21.86
CA GLU A 118 15.34 1.56 -20.97
C GLU A 118 16.26 0.56 -20.24
N LEU A 119 15.90 -0.73 -20.25
CA LEU A 119 16.66 -1.81 -19.62
C LEU A 119 17.10 -2.82 -20.69
N VAL A 120 18.37 -3.23 -20.62
CA VAL A 120 18.92 -4.27 -21.50
C VAL A 120 19.27 -5.51 -20.66
N PRO A 121 18.86 -6.72 -21.06
CA PRO A 121 19.23 -7.94 -20.35
C PRO A 121 20.74 -8.15 -20.34
N VAL A 122 21.34 -8.23 -19.16
CA VAL A 122 22.79 -8.37 -18.99
C VAL A 122 23.34 -9.61 -19.71
N ALA A 123 22.61 -10.73 -19.64
CA ALA A 123 23.02 -11.97 -20.29
C ALA A 123 23.06 -11.86 -21.82
N ASP A 124 22.10 -11.15 -22.42
CA ASP A 124 22.07 -10.92 -23.86
C ASP A 124 23.19 -9.97 -24.26
N THR A 125 23.34 -8.85 -23.57
CA THR A 125 24.44 -7.89 -23.79
C THR A 125 25.79 -8.60 -23.72
N LEU A 126 26.04 -9.39 -22.67
CA LEU A 126 27.30 -10.11 -22.51
C LEU A 126 27.55 -11.09 -23.66
N ARG A 127 26.52 -11.83 -24.10
CA ARG A 127 26.62 -12.75 -25.24
C ARG A 127 27.00 -12.03 -26.53
N GLU A 128 26.34 -10.90 -26.81
CA GLU A 128 26.63 -10.10 -28.01
C GLU A 128 28.05 -9.51 -27.96
N TRP A 129 28.47 -8.96 -26.81
CA TRP A 129 29.83 -8.47 -26.63
C TRP A 129 30.87 -9.59 -26.80
N GLN A 130 30.62 -10.78 -26.25
CA GLN A 130 31.49 -11.94 -26.45
C GLN A 130 31.55 -12.37 -27.92
N ALA A 131 30.45 -12.29 -28.67
CA ALA A 131 30.44 -12.56 -30.10
C ALA A 131 31.30 -11.55 -30.86
N ILE A 132 31.08 -10.25 -30.64
CA ILE A 132 31.87 -9.18 -31.26
C ILE A 132 33.37 -9.33 -30.95
N LEU A 133 33.74 -9.61 -29.70
CA LEU A 133 35.14 -9.78 -29.31
C LEU A 133 35.78 -11.02 -29.96
N ARG A 134 35.04 -12.12 -30.11
CA ARG A 134 35.51 -13.30 -30.86
C ARG A 134 35.74 -12.98 -32.33
N ASP A 135 34.84 -12.23 -32.95
CA ASP A 135 34.95 -11.82 -34.35
C ASP A 135 36.16 -10.90 -34.57
N ILE A 136 36.35 -9.93 -33.68
CA ILE A 136 37.54 -9.06 -33.69
C ILE A 136 38.82 -9.89 -33.56
N ARG A 137 38.87 -10.83 -32.60
CA ARG A 137 40.04 -11.72 -32.42
C ARG A 137 40.32 -12.53 -33.68
N ALA A 138 39.30 -13.14 -34.28
CA ALA A 138 39.43 -13.91 -35.51
C ALA A 138 39.94 -13.04 -36.67
N ALA A 139 39.38 -11.84 -36.83
CA ALA A 139 39.81 -10.89 -37.84
C ALA A 139 41.28 -10.48 -37.67
N MET A 140 41.71 -10.16 -36.45
CA MET A 140 43.10 -9.81 -36.14
C MET A 140 44.06 -10.96 -36.43
N LEU A 141 43.71 -12.19 -36.04
CA LEU A 141 44.54 -13.37 -36.32
C LEU A 141 44.59 -13.74 -37.81
N ALA A 142 43.65 -13.26 -38.62
CA ALA A 142 43.66 -13.43 -40.07
C ALA A 142 44.50 -12.37 -40.81
N VAL A 143 44.92 -11.29 -40.15
CA VAL A 143 45.71 -10.21 -40.78
C VAL A 143 47.03 -10.72 -41.37
N PRO A 144 47.86 -11.53 -40.67
CA PRO A 144 49.16 -11.94 -41.20
C PRO A 144 49.07 -12.73 -42.51
N SER A 145 48.11 -13.64 -42.63
CA SER A 145 47.92 -14.44 -43.85
C SER A 145 47.39 -13.61 -45.02
N GLN A 146 46.55 -12.60 -44.75
CA GLN A 146 46.10 -11.64 -45.76
C GLN A 146 47.24 -10.71 -46.22
N PHE A 147 48.12 -10.31 -45.31
CA PHE A 147 49.31 -9.53 -45.66
C PHE A 147 50.29 -10.33 -46.51
N ALA A 148 50.53 -11.60 -46.14
CA ALA A 148 51.38 -12.51 -46.90
C ALA A 148 50.85 -12.74 -48.33
N SER A 149 49.53 -12.82 -48.53
CA SER A 149 48.94 -13.04 -49.84
C SER A 149 48.91 -11.79 -50.73
N THR A 150 48.81 -10.60 -50.14
CA THR A 150 48.71 -9.33 -50.88
C THR A 150 50.07 -8.66 -51.13
N GLN A 151 51.10 -9.02 -50.36
CA GLN A 151 52.44 -8.41 -50.45
C GLN A 151 53.53 -9.48 -50.68
N PRO A 152 53.78 -9.88 -51.94
CA PRO A 152 54.73 -10.95 -52.27
C PRO A 152 56.20 -10.66 -51.90
N HIS A 153 56.53 -9.41 -51.59
CA HIS A 153 57.90 -8.99 -51.25
C HIS A 153 58.23 -9.15 -49.76
N LEU A 154 57.24 -9.45 -48.92
CA LEU A 154 57.45 -9.70 -47.51
C LEU A 154 58.10 -11.06 -47.29
N THR A 155 59.04 -11.11 -46.36
CA THR A 155 59.71 -12.36 -45.99
C THR A 155 58.91 -13.12 -44.95
N VAL A 156 59.20 -14.42 -44.80
CA VAL A 156 58.63 -15.25 -43.72
C VAL A 156 58.91 -14.65 -42.34
N HIS A 157 60.08 -14.02 -42.17
CA HIS A 157 60.45 -13.35 -40.93
C HIS A 157 59.55 -12.15 -40.63
N ASP A 158 59.21 -11.32 -41.62
CA ASP A 158 58.34 -10.16 -41.45
C ASP A 158 56.92 -10.56 -41.04
N ILE A 159 56.39 -11.62 -41.66
CA ILE A 159 55.07 -12.16 -41.32
C ILE A 159 55.07 -12.78 -39.91
N ALA A 160 56.17 -13.43 -39.50
CA ALA A 160 56.30 -13.95 -38.14
C ALA A 160 56.34 -12.83 -37.10
N ALA A 161 57.13 -11.78 -37.34
CA ALA A 161 57.20 -10.61 -36.46
C ALA A 161 55.84 -9.91 -36.30
N LEU A 162 55.09 -9.74 -37.39
CA LEU A 162 53.72 -9.20 -37.36
C LEU A 162 52.77 -10.10 -36.56
N THR A 163 52.87 -11.42 -36.76
CA THR A 163 52.04 -12.39 -36.04
C THR A 163 52.27 -12.32 -34.53
N ASP A 164 53.53 -12.24 -34.11
CA ASP A 164 53.90 -12.16 -32.70
C ASP A 164 53.44 -10.85 -32.07
N GLU A 165 53.55 -9.73 -32.79
CA GLU A 165 53.07 -8.44 -32.30
C GLU A 165 51.55 -8.41 -32.13
N ILE A 166 50.78 -8.95 -33.09
CA ILE A 166 49.32 -9.06 -32.97
C ILE A 166 48.94 -9.93 -31.78
N LYS A 167 49.60 -11.07 -31.57
CA LYS A 167 49.34 -11.95 -30.43
C LYS A 167 49.65 -11.25 -29.11
N ARG A 168 50.80 -10.58 -29.01
CA ARG A 168 51.20 -9.80 -27.83
C ARG A 168 50.17 -8.73 -27.50
N ALA A 169 49.67 -8.01 -28.50
CA ALA A 169 48.61 -7.02 -28.30
C ALA A 169 47.31 -7.67 -27.79
N LEU A 170 46.89 -8.78 -28.39
CA LEU A 170 45.69 -9.52 -27.96
C LEU A 170 45.84 -10.12 -26.54
N GLU A 171 47.04 -10.55 -26.14
CA GLU A 171 47.35 -11.01 -24.79
C GLU A 171 47.31 -9.85 -23.79
N GLY A 172 47.91 -8.70 -24.13
CA GLY A 172 47.84 -7.48 -23.30
C GLY A 172 46.40 -7.04 -23.04
N LEU A 173 45.52 -7.11 -24.05
CA LEU A 173 44.09 -6.85 -23.89
C LEU A 173 43.39 -7.88 -22.97
N ALA A 174 43.79 -9.15 -23.04
CA ALA A 174 43.21 -10.21 -22.21
C ALA A 174 43.60 -10.06 -20.74
N ASP A 175 44.82 -9.62 -20.47
CA ASP A 175 45.33 -9.37 -19.12
C ASP A 175 44.85 -8.03 -18.52
N GLY A 176 44.16 -7.20 -19.32
CA GLY A 176 43.68 -5.88 -18.91
C GLY A 176 44.76 -4.80 -18.89
N ASN A 177 45.90 -5.05 -19.53
CA ASN A 177 47.05 -4.15 -19.63
C ASN A 177 47.04 -3.32 -20.93
N ALA A 178 45.83 -3.04 -21.44
CA ALA A 178 45.57 -2.29 -22.67
C ALA A 178 46.00 -0.81 -22.58
#